data_AF-A0A2V7FRZ4-F1
#
_entry.id   AF-A0A2V7FRZ4-F1
#
_cell.length_a   1.000
_cell.length_b   1.000
_cell.length_c   1.000
_cell.angle_alpha   90.00
_cell.angle_beta   90.00
_cell.angle_gamma   90.00
#
_symmetry.space_group_name_H-M   'P 1'
#
loop_
_entity.id
_entity.type
_entity.pdbx_description
1 polymer ?
#
loop_
_entity_poly.entity_id
_entity_poly.type
_entity_poly.pdbx_seq_one_letter_code
_entity_poly.pdbx_strand_id
1 'polypeptide(L)' 'GKSIAPKGKHFTVSMVTVGHWKNGTMDHEWLFWDNQSFMKQIGLAQ' A
#
# COMPACT_ATOMS: atom_id res chain seq x y z
N GLY A 1 -6.94 0.23 16.79
CA GLY A 1 -6.49 1.01 15.61
C GLY A 1 -7.30 2.29 15.53
N LYS A 2 -6.68 3.41 15.19
CA LYS A 2 -7.40 4.67 14.93
C LYS A 2 -7.93 4.63 13.49
N SER A 3 -9.23 4.83 13.32
CA SER A 3 -9.84 4.94 11.99
C SER A 3 -9.47 6.28 11.37
N ILE A 4 -9.09 6.28 10.09
CA ILE A 4 -8.74 7.48 9.33
C ILE A 4 -9.99 7.87 8.54
N ALA A 5 -10.55 9.05 8.79
CA ALA A 5 -11.68 9.56 8.01
C ALA A 5 -11.25 9.78 6.55
N PRO A 6 -12.09 9.42 5.55
CA PRO A 6 -11.77 9.63 4.14
C PRO A 6 -11.66 11.13 3.86
N LYS A 7 -10.44 11.61 3.57
CA LYS A 7 -10.16 13.05 3.37
C LYS A 7 -10.41 13.55 1.93
N GLY A 8 -10.91 12.70 1.03
CA GLY A 8 -11.17 13.06 -0.37
C GLY A 8 -9.92 13.48 -1.18
N LYS A 9 -8.72 13.23 -0.66
CA LYS A 9 -7.46 13.59 -1.31
C LYS A 9 -7.03 12.48 -2.25
N HIS A 10 -6.75 12.84 -3.50
CA HIS A 10 -6.10 11.96 -4.45
C HIS A 10 -4.69 11.62 -3.94
N PHE A 11 -4.36 10.33 -3.90
CA PHE A 11 -3.03 9.86 -3.60
C PHE A 11 -2.58 8.89 -4.69
N THR A 12 -1.31 8.95 -5.04
CA THR A 12 -0.66 8.01 -5.94
C THR A 12 0.40 7.26 -5.14
N VAL A 13 0.28 5.94 -5.07
CA VAL A 13 1.25 5.09 -4.39
C VAL A 13 1.92 4.23 -5.44
N SER A 14 3.24 4.39 -5.60
CA SER A 14 4.07 3.44 -6.32
C SER A 14 4.14 2.16 -5.48
N MET A 15 3.64 1.06 -6.02
CA MET A 15 3.58 -0.23 -5.35
C MET A 15 4.25 -1.29 -6.20
N VAL A 16 4.97 -2.20 -5.54
CA VAL A 16 5.54 -3.40 -6.17
C VAL A 16 4.85 -4.59 -5.54
N THR A 17 4.25 -5.42 -6.41
CA THR A 17 3.64 -6.69 -6.00
C THR A 17 4.54 -7.81 -6.52
N VAL A 18 5.03 -8.65 -5.62
CA VAL A 18 5.79 -9.86 -5.95
C VAL A 18 4.92 -11.04 -5.57
N GLY A 19 4.41 -11.75 -6.56
CA GLY A 19 3.80 -13.04 -6.33
C GLY A 19 4.83 -14.15 -6.53
N HIS A 20 4.75 -15.18 -5.71
CA HIS A 20 5.44 -16.44 -5.93
C HIS A 20 4.40 -17.50 -6.28
N TRP A 21 4.60 -18.14 -7.43
CA TRP A 21 3.72 -19.17 -7.95
C TRP A 21 4.42 -20.52 -7.90
N LYS A 22 3.72 -21.52 -7.39
CA LYS A 22 4.19 -22.90 -7.33
C LYS A 22 3.08 -23.82 -7.79
N ASN A 23 3.40 -24.71 -8.73
CA ASN A 23 2.47 -25.69 -9.30
C ASN A 23 1.19 -25.07 -9.88
N GLY A 24 1.28 -23.86 -10.45
CA GLY A 24 0.15 -23.18 -11.09
C GLY A 24 -0.74 -22.36 -10.14
N THR A 25 -0.47 -22.36 -8.83
CA THR A 25 -1.19 -21.53 -7.85
C THR A 25 -0.21 -20.56 -7.17
N MET A 26 -0.68 -19.35 -6.87
CA MET A 26 0.09 -18.39 -6.07
C MET A 26 0.15 -18.89 -4.62
N ASP A 27 1.34 -19.07 -4.06
CA ASP A 27 1.52 -19.52 -2.68
C ASP A 27 1.89 -18.37 -1.72
N HIS A 28 2.55 -17.33 -2.22
CA HIS A 28 2.92 -16.13 -1.46
C HIS A 28 2.76 -14.88 -2.30
N GLU A 29 2.37 -13.81 -1.63
CA GLU A 29 2.35 -12.46 -2.18
C GLU A 29 3.05 -11.52 -1.21
N TRP A 30 3.94 -10.69 -1.74
CA TRP A 30 4.52 -9.56 -1.03
C TRP A 30 4.14 -8.27 -1.72
N LEU A 31 3.61 -7.35 -0.92
CA LEU A 31 3.23 -6.01 -1.35
C LEU A 31 4.19 -5.03 -0.68
N PHE A 32 4.91 -4.28 -1.50
CA PHE A 32 5.84 -3.25 -1.05
C PHE A 32 5.37 -1.89 -1.52
N TRP A 33 5.30 -0.94 -0.61
CA TRP A 33 5.00 0.45 -0.90
C TRP A 33 5.71 1.38 0.08
N ASP A 34 5.87 2.65 -0.31
CA ASP A 34 6.38 3.68 0.59
C ASP A 34 5.26 4.20 1.50
N ASN A 35 5.24 3.67 2.73
CA ASN A 35 4.28 4.07 3.74
C ASN A 35 4.45 5.54 4.18
N GLN A 36 5.66 6.07 4.16
CA GLN A 36 5.91 7.46 4.55
C GLN A 36 5.31 8.43 3.51
N SER A 37 5.54 8.17 2.22
CA SER A 37 4.96 8.95 1.13
C SER A 37 3.43 8.85 1.09
N PHE A 38 2.88 7.65 1.36
CA PHE A 38 1.43 7.48 1.48
C PHE A 38 0.84 8.31 2.62
N MET A 39 1.43 8.21 3.82
CA MET A 39 0.97 8.94 5.01
C MET A 39 1.06 10.47 4.84
N LYS A 40 2.05 10.98 4.11
CA LYS A 40 2.15 12.40 3.74
C LYS A 40 1.00 12.84 2.83
N GLN A 41 0.68 12.05 1.80
CA GLN A 41 -0.39 12.39 0.85
C GLN A 41 -1.77 12.44 1.50
N ILE A 42 -2.03 11.53 2.45
CA ILE A 42 -3.27 11.54 3.25
C ILE A 42 -3.23 12.51 4.45
N GLY A 43 -2.15 13.30 4.57
CA GLY A 43 -2.00 14.36 5.59
C GLY A 43 -2.00 13.82 7.02
N LEU A 44 -1.36 12.68 7.25
CA LEU A 44 -1.17 12.07 8.58
C LEU A 44 0.30 12.06 9.02
N ALA A 45 1.24 12.33 8.11
CA ALA A 45 2.66 12.54 8.41
C ALA A 45 3.13 13.87 7.80
N GLN A 46 4.10 14.52 8.44
CA GLN A 46 4.68 15.81 8.06
C GLN A 46 5.92 15.61 7.16
#